data_AF-A0A221W8G4-F1
#
_entry.id   AF-A0A221W8G4-F1
#
_cell.length_a   1.000
_cell.length_b   1.000
_cell.length_c   1.000
_cell.angle_alpha   90.00
_cell.angle_beta   90.00
_cell.angle_gamma   90.00
#
_symmetry.space_group_name_H-M   'P 1'
#
loop_
_entity.id
_entity.type
_entity.pdbx_description
1 polymer ?
#
loop_
_entity_poly.entity_id
_entity_poly.type
_entity_poly.pdbx_seq_one_letter_code
_entity_poly.pdbx_strand_id
1 'polypeptide(L)'
;MAMSAHSRRSFTYYRRVTGEDLTTGHCTSQVELTEDRRLLYLRLASTARFAVLLDAAAIGELIAALRARDTGVLDVPHAERGTVALRIAPHRSRMSLGLFFTEEENIQIAFTAEQTEELIGHLAGGHEWIVGARGGGGP
;
A
#
# COMPACT_ATOMS: atom_id res chain seq x y z
N MET A 1 27.77 16.29 23.77
CA MET A 1 26.36 16.53 24.12
C MET A 1 25.49 15.94 23.02
N ALA A 2 24.66 14.97 23.38
CA ALA A 2 23.70 14.33 22.50
C ALA A 2 22.49 15.22 22.27
N MET A 3 22.03 15.31 21.03
CA MET A 3 20.73 14.78 20.58
C MET A 3 20.66 15.05 19.08
N SER A 4 20.98 14.01 18.30
CA SER A 4 20.65 13.97 16.88
C SER A 4 19.17 14.32 16.76
N ALA A 5 18.86 15.32 15.93
CA ALA A 5 17.50 15.67 15.58
C ALA A 5 16.84 14.43 14.96
N HIS A 6 16.20 13.63 15.80
CA HIS A 6 15.13 12.74 15.40
C HIS A 6 14.05 13.68 14.88
N SER A 7 14.16 14.01 13.58
CA SER A 7 13.09 14.65 12.84
C SER A 7 11.85 13.82 13.16
N ARG A 8 10.94 14.38 13.95
CA ARG A 8 9.66 13.75 14.26
C ARG A 8 9.01 13.56 12.90
N ARG A 9 9.10 12.35 12.33
CA ARG A 9 8.26 11.97 11.21
C ARG A 9 6.84 12.24 11.66
N SER A 10 6.27 13.31 11.14
CA SER A 10 4.86 13.61 11.33
C SER A 10 4.14 12.59 10.48
N PHE A 11 3.80 11.44 11.08
CA PHE A 11 2.95 10.43 10.46
C PHE A 11 1.53 11.01 10.34
N THR A 12 1.36 11.97 9.43
CA THR A 12 0.08 12.67 9.21
C THR A 12 -1.00 11.65 8.83
N TYR A 13 -0.61 10.55 8.17
CA TYR A 13 -1.45 9.41 7.92
C TYR A 13 -0.63 8.11 7.97
N TYR A 14 -0.99 7.21 8.90
CA TYR A 14 -0.38 5.89 9.08
C TYR A 14 -1.46 4.91 9.52
N ARG A 15 -1.62 3.82 8.78
CA ARG A 15 -2.60 2.77 9.04
C ARG A 15 -1.98 1.40 8.84
N ARG A 16 -2.53 0.40 9.53
CA ARG A 16 -2.12 -0.99 9.44
C ARG A 16 -3.35 -1.84 9.19
N VAL A 17 -3.17 -2.90 8.41
CA VAL A 17 -4.20 -3.90 8.15
C VAL A 17 -3.58 -5.29 8.29
N THR A 18 -4.30 -6.18 8.94
CA THR A 18 -3.85 -7.57 9.08
C THR A 18 -4.08 -8.36 7.80
N GLY A 19 -3.29 -9.40 7.59
CA GLY A 19 -3.44 -10.31 6.46
C GLY A 19 -2.70 -11.61 6.70
N GLU A 20 -2.63 -12.44 5.68
CA GLU A 20 -1.91 -13.71 5.70
C GLU A 20 -0.96 -13.76 4.52
N ASP A 21 0.34 -13.72 4.78
CA ASP A 21 1.35 -14.09 3.79
C ASP A 21 1.21 -15.59 3.52
N LEU A 22 1.00 -15.94 2.26
CA LEU A 22 0.76 -17.32 1.83
C LEU A 22 1.97 -18.25 2.04
N THR A 23 3.15 -17.68 2.35
CA THR A 23 4.36 -18.45 2.66
C THR A 23 4.60 -18.60 4.16
N THR A 24 4.42 -17.53 4.93
CA THR A 24 4.87 -17.46 6.34
C THR A 24 3.74 -17.34 7.37
N GLY A 25 2.50 -17.06 6.94
CA GLY A 25 1.33 -16.97 7.79
C GLY A 25 0.94 -15.54 8.15
N HIS A 26 0.45 -15.32 9.37
CA HIS A 26 -0.13 -14.04 9.77
C HIS A 26 0.87 -12.88 9.69
N CYS A 27 0.45 -11.77 9.08
CA CYS A 27 1.28 -10.59 8.93
C CYS A 27 0.46 -9.30 9.03
N THR A 28 1.14 -8.16 8.96
CA THR A 28 0.50 -6.83 8.95
C THR A 28 1.09 -6.00 7.83
N SER A 29 0.24 -5.47 6.97
CA SER A 29 0.63 -4.51 5.93
C SER A 29 0.43 -3.08 6.43
N GLN A 30 1.17 -2.14 5.86
CA GLN A 30 1.18 -0.73 6.26
C GLN A 30 0.80 0.17 5.08
N VAL A 31 -0.04 1.16 5.35
CA VAL A 31 -0.37 2.26 4.45
C VAL A 31 0.06 3.57 5.12
N GLU A 32 0.91 4.33 4.47
CA GLU A 32 1.48 5.55 5.03
C GLU A 32 1.57 6.65 3.98
N LEU A 33 1.26 7.88 4.33
CA LEU A 33 1.43 9.03 3.44
C LEU A 33 2.88 9.47 3.39
N THR A 34 3.39 9.80 2.19
CA THR A 34 4.73 10.38 2.04
C THR A 34 4.83 11.74 2.74
N GLU A 35 6.04 12.15 3.12
CA GLU A 35 6.28 13.42 3.81
C GLU A 35 5.83 14.64 2.99
N ASP A 36 5.95 14.57 1.65
CA ASP A 36 5.50 15.59 0.72
C ASP A 36 3.98 15.55 0.42
N ARG A 37 3.27 14.56 1.00
CA ARG A 37 1.82 14.32 0.87
C ARG A 37 1.33 14.08 -0.55
N ARG A 38 2.20 13.55 -1.42
CA ARG A 38 1.86 13.30 -2.83
C ARG A 38 1.52 11.86 -3.15
N LEU A 39 2.01 10.90 -2.37
CA LEU A 39 1.91 9.47 -2.62
C LEU A 39 1.60 8.71 -1.32
N LEU A 40 1.10 7.47 -1.45
CA LEU A 40 1.04 6.51 -0.34
C LEU A 40 2.13 5.46 -0.50
N TYR A 41 2.86 5.19 0.57
CA TYR A 41 3.55 3.92 0.74
C TYR A 41 2.52 2.82 1.06
N LEU A 42 2.53 1.77 0.26
CA LEU A 42 1.96 0.47 0.61
C LEU A 42 3.11 -0.50 0.86
N ARG A 43 3.24 -0.98 2.11
CA ARG A 43 4.27 -1.96 2.49
C ARG A 43 3.62 -3.30 2.83
N LEU A 44 3.84 -4.29 1.98
CA LEU A 44 3.36 -5.64 2.22
C LEU A 44 4.15 -6.27 3.38
N ALA A 45 3.43 -6.83 4.35
CA ALA A 45 3.96 -7.37 5.60
C ALA A 45 4.83 -6.36 6.39
N SER A 46 4.59 -5.05 6.21
CA SER A 46 5.36 -3.97 6.85
C SER A 46 6.87 -4.03 6.54
N THR A 47 7.26 -4.65 5.43
CA THR A 47 8.68 -4.78 5.03
C THR A 47 9.06 -3.69 4.04
N ALA A 48 10.25 -3.11 4.20
CA ALA A 48 10.76 -2.08 3.28
C ALA A 48 11.03 -2.65 1.87
N ARG A 49 11.44 -3.91 1.78
CA ARG A 49 11.70 -4.62 0.52
C ARG A 49 10.46 -4.74 -0.36
N PHE A 50 9.27 -4.79 0.25
CA PHE A 50 7.99 -4.92 -0.46
C PHE A 50 7.15 -3.65 -0.33
N ALA A 51 7.82 -2.50 -0.37
CA ALA A 51 7.22 -1.18 -0.31
C ALA A 51 7.07 -0.58 -1.70
N VAL A 52 5.84 -0.26 -2.09
CA VAL A 52 5.54 0.45 -3.34
C VAL A 52 4.90 1.79 -3.05
N LEU A 53 5.02 2.71 -4.00
CA LEU A 53 4.39 4.02 -3.97
C LEU A 53 3.14 4.01 -4.84
N LEU A 54 2.05 4.58 -4.32
CA LEU A 54 0.78 4.72 -5.02
C LEU A 54 0.47 6.20 -5.15
N ASP A 55 0.25 6.67 -6.37
CA ASP A 55 -0.33 7.99 -6.61
C ASP A 55 -1.86 7.94 -6.56
N ALA A 56 -2.52 9.09 -6.71
CA ALA A 56 -3.97 9.17 -6.67
C ALA A 56 -4.68 8.25 -7.68
N ALA A 57 -4.13 8.09 -8.89
CA ALA A 57 -4.72 7.25 -9.92
C ALA A 57 -4.57 5.77 -9.55
N ALA A 58 -3.35 5.34 -9.19
CA ALA A 58 -3.07 3.97 -8.76
C ALA A 58 -3.87 3.56 -7.52
N ILE A 59 -4.11 4.49 -6.58
CA ILE A 59 -4.96 4.22 -5.41
C ILE A 59 -6.42 3.97 -5.86
N GLY A 60 -6.95 4.79 -6.76
CA GLY A 60 -8.31 4.64 -7.29
C GLY A 60 -8.49 3.31 -8.03
N GLU A 61 -7.53 2.93 -8.88
CA GLU A 61 -7.53 1.66 -9.60
C GLU A 61 -7.44 0.46 -8.66
N LEU A 62 -6.57 0.53 -7.64
CA LEU A 62 -6.46 -0.52 -6.63
C LEU A 62 -7.76 -0.71 -5.85
N ILE A 63 -8.40 0.38 -5.41
CA ILE A 63 -9.69 0.33 -4.72
C ILE A 63 -10.76 -0.29 -5.61
N ALA A 64 -10.82 0.12 -6.88
CA ALA A 64 -11.80 -0.40 -7.83
C ALA A 64 -11.63 -1.91 -8.05
N ALA A 65 -10.39 -2.37 -8.27
CA ALA A 65 -10.07 -3.78 -8.46
C ALA A 65 -10.41 -4.62 -7.21
N LEU A 66 -10.08 -4.13 -6.02
CA LEU A 66 -10.40 -4.82 -4.76
C LEU A 66 -11.92 -4.95 -4.55
N ARG A 67 -12.69 -3.88 -4.81
CA ARG A 67 -14.16 -3.89 -4.70
C ARG A 67 -14.82 -4.81 -5.72
N ALA A 68 -14.33 -4.78 -6.97
CA ALA A 68 -14.82 -5.64 -8.04
C ALA A 68 -14.44 -7.12 -7.82
N ARG A 69 -13.50 -7.38 -6.90
CA ARG A 69 -12.86 -8.69 -6.70
C ARG A 69 -12.24 -9.22 -8.00
N ASP A 70 -11.65 -8.32 -8.77
CA ASP A 70 -11.10 -8.63 -10.08
C ASP A 70 -9.62 -9.02 -10.00
N THR A 71 -9.13 -9.61 -11.09
CA THR A 71 -7.70 -9.81 -11.31
C THR A 71 -7.14 -8.61 -12.04
N GLY A 72 -6.03 -8.07 -11.55
CA GLY A 72 -5.41 -6.87 -12.11
C GLY A 72 -3.91 -6.82 -11.85
N VAL A 73 -3.24 -5.97 -12.61
CA VAL A 73 -1.83 -5.65 -12.41
C VAL A 73 -1.69 -4.15 -12.48
N LEU A 74 -1.07 -3.56 -11.45
CA LEU A 74 -0.76 -2.14 -11.40
C LEU A 74 0.75 -1.95 -11.45
N ASP A 75 1.21 -1.18 -12.43
CA ASP A 75 2.61 -0.77 -12.52
C ASP A 75 2.85 0.38 -11.55
N VAL A 76 3.65 0.14 -10.52
CA VAL A 76 3.83 1.06 -9.39
C VAL A 76 5.32 1.32 -9.14
N PRO A 77 5.72 2.56 -8.75
CA PRO A 77 7.10 2.83 -8.40
C PRO A 77 7.58 2.08 -7.15
N HIS A 78 8.81 1.60 -7.20
CA HIS A 78 9.55 0.96 -6.14
C HIS A 78 10.92 1.64 -6.00
N ALA A 79 11.33 1.93 -4.76
CA ALA A 79 12.51 2.75 -4.49
C ALA A 79 13.82 2.19 -5.09
N GLU A 80 13.99 0.87 -5.05
CA GLU A 80 15.23 0.21 -5.48
C GLU A 80 15.16 -0.42 -6.87
N ARG A 81 13.95 -0.55 -7.44
CA ARG A 81 13.71 -1.40 -8.63
C ARG A 81 13.08 -0.66 -9.80
N GLY A 82 12.78 0.63 -9.64
CA GLY A 82 12.01 1.38 -10.63
C GLY A 82 10.55 0.93 -10.61
N THR A 83 9.94 0.72 -11.77
CA THR A 83 8.55 0.29 -11.86
C THR A 83 8.42 -1.21 -11.65
N VAL A 84 7.47 -1.63 -10.80
CA VAL A 84 7.18 -3.05 -10.51
C VAL A 84 5.69 -3.33 -10.62
N ALA A 85 5.33 -4.58 -10.91
CA ALA A 85 3.95 -5.02 -11.04
C ALA A 85 3.37 -5.45 -9.68
N LEU A 86 2.44 -4.66 -9.14
CA LEU A 86 1.58 -5.06 -8.02
C LEU A 86 0.41 -5.89 -8.58
N ARG A 87 0.44 -7.19 -8.30
CA ARG A 87 -0.62 -8.11 -8.72
C ARG A 87 -1.77 -8.12 -7.73
N ILE A 88 -2.98 -8.05 -8.25
CA ILE A 88 -4.25 -8.14 -7.52
C ILE A 88 -4.95 -9.38 -8.05
N ALA A 89 -5.30 -10.31 -7.17
CA ALA A 89 -5.96 -11.54 -7.61
C ALA A 89 -6.84 -12.13 -6.50
N PRO A 90 -7.98 -12.73 -6.86
CA PRO A 90 -8.70 -13.62 -5.96
C PRO A 90 -7.83 -14.81 -5.54
N HIS A 91 -7.85 -15.16 -4.26
CA HIS A 91 -7.23 -16.36 -3.73
C HIS A 91 -8.23 -17.11 -2.83
N ARG A 92 -8.82 -18.17 -3.36
CA ARG A 92 -9.97 -18.87 -2.74
C ARG A 92 -11.12 -17.87 -2.51
N SER A 93 -11.60 -17.71 -1.27
CA SER A 93 -12.63 -16.74 -0.88
C SER A 93 -12.08 -15.35 -0.53
N ARG A 94 -10.77 -15.13 -0.66
CA ARG A 94 -10.05 -13.90 -0.26
C ARG A 94 -9.58 -13.10 -1.47
N MET A 95 -9.22 -11.84 -1.26
CA MET A 95 -8.43 -11.08 -2.23
C MET A 95 -6.96 -11.12 -1.83
N SER A 96 -6.05 -11.05 -2.79
CA SER A 96 -4.62 -11.03 -2.54
C SER A 96 -3.89 -9.94 -3.30
N LEU A 97 -2.86 -9.41 -2.67
CA LEU A 97 -1.89 -8.50 -3.26
C LEU A 97 -0.52 -9.15 -3.27
N GLY A 98 0.21 -9.06 -4.37
CA GLY A 98 1.53 -9.67 -4.47
C GLY A 98 2.54 -8.88 -5.29
N LEU A 99 3.80 -8.98 -4.88
CA LEU A 99 4.98 -8.45 -5.57
C LEU A 99 5.92 -9.63 -5.82
N PHE A 100 6.34 -9.80 -7.07
CA PHE A 100 7.15 -10.94 -7.50
C PHE A 100 8.36 -10.42 -8.26
N PHE A 101 9.47 -10.18 -7.56
CA PHE A 101 10.70 -9.68 -8.18
C PHE A 101 11.54 -10.84 -8.73
N THR A 102 11.65 -11.92 -7.96
CA THR A 102 12.27 -13.20 -8.35
C THR A 102 11.55 -14.37 -7.66
N GLU A 103 11.97 -15.61 -7.95
CA GLU A 103 11.44 -16.81 -7.28
C GLU A 103 11.72 -16.84 -5.77
N GLU A 104 12.83 -16.28 -5.32
CA GLU A 104 13.20 -16.17 -3.90
C GLU A 104 12.75 -14.84 -3.29
N GLU A 105 12.41 -13.87 -4.14
CA GLU A 105 12.09 -12.52 -3.77
C GLU A 105 10.68 -12.13 -4.19
N ASN A 106 9.71 -12.74 -3.51
CA ASN A 106 8.30 -12.46 -3.71
C ASN A 106 7.54 -12.45 -2.38
N ILE A 107 6.36 -11.84 -2.42
CA ILE A 107 5.38 -11.88 -1.34
C ILE A 107 3.99 -11.88 -1.95
N GLN A 108 3.08 -12.63 -1.32
CA GLN A 108 1.66 -12.58 -1.64
C GLN A 108 0.86 -12.63 -0.35
N ILE A 109 0.09 -11.57 -0.10
CA ILE A 109 -0.73 -11.44 1.11
C ILE A 109 -2.18 -11.57 0.73
N ALA A 110 -2.88 -12.53 1.35
CA ALA A 110 -4.31 -12.68 1.24
C ALA A 110 -5.03 -11.98 2.40
N PHE A 111 -6.14 -11.33 2.08
CA PHE A 111 -7.00 -10.57 2.97
C PHE A 111 -8.40 -11.18 2.97
N THR A 112 -8.97 -11.40 4.15
CA THR A 112 -10.40 -11.74 4.29
C THR A 112 -11.27 -10.62 3.72
N ALA A 113 -12.58 -10.86 3.58
CA ALA A 113 -13.51 -9.81 3.13
C ALA A 113 -13.44 -8.57 4.05
N GLU A 114 -13.45 -8.78 5.37
CA GLU A 114 -13.33 -7.70 6.36
C GLU A 114 -11.99 -6.96 6.24
N GLN A 115 -10.88 -7.68 6.14
CA GLN A 115 -9.55 -7.07 5.95
C GLN A 115 -9.43 -6.33 4.61
N THR A 116 -10.14 -6.78 3.57
CA THR A 116 -10.17 -6.11 2.27
C THR A 116 -10.91 -4.78 2.37
N GLU A 117 -12.07 -4.75 3.03
CA GLU A 117 -12.81 -3.51 3.29
C GLU A 117 -12.00 -2.54 4.18
N GLU A 118 -11.30 -3.06 5.19
CA GLU A 118 -10.40 -2.27 6.01
C GLU A 118 -9.27 -1.65 5.17
N LEU A 119 -8.61 -2.45 4.33
CA LEU A 119 -7.57 -1.96 3.41
C LEU A 119 -8.11 -0.89 2.46
N ILE A 120 -9.29 -1.11 1.87
CA ILE A 120 -9.97 -0.12 1.02
C ILE A 120 -10.21 1.18 1.80
N GLY A 121 -10.67 1.10 3.04
CA GLY A 121 -10.87 2.27 3.91
C GLY A 121 -9.58 3.04 4.16
N HIS A 122 -8.47 2.35 4.42
CA HIS A 122 -7.16 2.98 4.58
C HIS A 122 -6.63 3.62 3.30
N LEU A 123 -6.84 2.97 2.15
CA LEU A 123 -6.47 3.53 0.84
C LEU A 123 -7.31 4.77 0.52
N ALA A 124 -8.62 4.72 0.74
CA ALA A 124 -9.53 5.83 0.51
C ALA A 124 -9.21 7.03 1.41
N GLY A 125 -8.98 6.80 2.71
CA GLY A 125 -8.58 7.86 3.62
C GLY A 125 -7.25 8.50 3.24
N GLY A 126 -6.25 7.70 2.81
CA GLY A 126 -4.99 8.24 2.30
C GLY A 126 -5.15 9.01 0.98
N HIS A 127 -6.06 8.56 0.11
CA HIS A 127 -6.38 9.22 -1.15
C HIS A 127 -6.95 10.62 -0.93
N GLU A 128 -7.86 10.79 0.04
CA GLU A 128 -8.42 12.09 0.41
C GLU A 128 -7.34 13.10 0.83
N TRP A 129 -6.30 12.65 1.54
CA TRP A 129 -5.16 13.52 1.88
C TRP A 129 -4.39 13.99 0.65
N ILE A 130 -4.14 13.09 -0.32
CA ILE A 130 -3.40 13.42 -1.54
C ILE A 130 -4.21 14.39 -2.43
N VAL A 131 -5.51 14.14 -2.59
CA VAL A 131 -6.40 14.98 -3.40
C VAL A 131 -6.63 16.33 -2.72
N GLY A 132 -6.89 16.35 -1.41
CA GLY A 132 -7.07 17.58 -0.63
C GLY A 132 -5.82 18.45 -0.59
N ALA A 133 -4.63 17.86 -0.50
CA ALA A 133 -3.36 18.60 -0.59
C ALA A 133 -3.14 19.26 -1.95
N ARG A 134 -3.71 18.71 -3.04
CA ARG A 134 -3.67 19.29 -4.39
C ARG A 134 -4.70 20.40 -4.59
N GLY A 135 -5.81 20.38 -3.84
CA GLY A 135 -6.87 21.40 -3.89
C GLY A 135 -6.63 22.63 -3.01
N GLY A 136 -5.68 22.57 -2.06
CA GLY A 136 -5.36 23.67 -1.14
C GLY A 136 -4.48 24.79 -1.71
N GLY A 137 -4.30 24.83 -3.03
CA GLY A 137 -3.55 25.87 -3.72
C GLY A 137 -4.46 26.99 -4.23
N GLY A 138 -4.74 27.99 -3.39
CA GLY A 138 -4.97 29.35 -3.86
C GLY A 138 -5.87 30.22 -2.98
N PRO A 139 -5.76 31.55 -3.07
CA PRO A 139 -4.61 32.38 -3.46
C PRO A 139 -3.67 32.74 -2.30
#